data_AF-A0A3E0DVQ3-F1
#
_entry.id   AF-A0A3E0DVQ3-F1
#
_cell.length_a   1.000
_cell.length_b   1.000
_cell.length_c   1.000
_cell.angle_alpha   90.00
_cell.angle_beta   90.00
_cell.angle_gamma   90.00
#
_symmetry.space_group_name_H-M   'P 1'
#
loop_
_entity.id
_entity.type
_entity.pdbx_description
1 polymer ?
#
loop_
_entity_poly.entity_id
_entity_poly.type
_entity_poly.pdbx_seq_one_letter_code
_entity_poly.pdbx_strand_id
1 'polypeptide(L)' 'MLTKSSPFDILIQILEGLAEIIIEEESNMVQMGQVIIIPAHAKDRIKANSKFKMLSTIIKSGYEDISL' A
#
# COMPACT_ATOMS: atom_id res chain seq x y z
N MET A 1 0.63 17.74 -6.86
CA MET A 1 0.81 16.28 -6.93
C MET A 1 0.36 15.71 -5.59
N LEU A 2 -0.63 14.80 -5.55
CA LEU A 2 -1.09 14.21 -4.28
C LEU A 2 -0.20 13.01 -3.90
N THR A 3 0.49 13.09 -2.78
CA THR A 3 1.13 11.96 -2.08
C THR A 3 0.21 11.54 -0.94
N LYS A 4 -0.09 10.25 -0.82
CA LYS A 4 -0.86 9.71 0.29
C LYS A 4 0.13 9.27 1.38
N SER A 5 -0.29 9.38 2.64
CA SER A 5 0.42 8.81 3.78
C SER A 5 -0.65 8.35 4.77
N SER A 6 -0.42 7.20 5.38
CA SER A 6 -1.30 6.58 6.36
C SER A 6 -0.55 6.42 7.68
N PRO A 7 -1.17 6.65 8.85
CA PRO A 7 -0.53 6.36 10.12
C PRO A 7 -0.39 4.86 10.42
N PHE A 8 -0.87 4.00 9.52
CA PHE A 8 -0.90 2.55 9.67
C PHE A 8 -0.27 1.88 8.45
N ASP A 9 0.29 0.69 8.67
CA ASP A 9 0.77 -0.17 7.58
C ASP A 9 -0.38 -0.55 6.65
N ILE A 10 -0.10 -0.59 5.35
CA ILE A 10 -1.08 -0.99 4.33
C ILE A 10 -0.51 -2.16 3.54
N LEU A 11 -1.18 -3.31 3.60
CA LEU A 11 -0.92 -4.42 2.70
C LEU A 11 -1.71 -4.23 1.41
N ILE A 12 -1.02 -4.27 0.27
CA ILE A 12 -1.64 -4.28 -1.05
C ILE A 12 -1.39 -5.64 -1.69
N GLN A 13 -2.48 -6.27 -2.13
CA GLN A 13 -2.45 -7.49 -2.92
C GLN A 13 -3.01 -7.20 -4.32
N ILE A 14 -2.27 -7.59 -5.36
CA ILE A 14 -2.77 -7.46 -6.74
C ILE A 14 -3.54 -8.73 -7.11
N LEU A 15 -4.84 -8.54 -7.36
CA LEU A 15 -5.76 -9.62 -7.72
C LEU A 15 -5.72 -9.93 -9.23
N GLU A 16 -5.45 -8.91 -10.05
CA GLU A 16 -5.40 -9.01 -11.50
C GLU A 16 -4.60 -7.84 -12.07
N GLY A 17 -3.78 -8.06 -13.10
CA GLY A 17 -3.02 -7.01 -13.78
C GLY A 17 -1.67 -6.68 -13.13
N LEU A 18 -1.16 -5.48 -13.42
CA LEU A 18 0.14 -4.96 -12.98
C LEU A 18 -0.02 -3.53 -12.45
N ALA A 19 0.45 -3.30 -11.22
CA ALA A 19 0.45 -1.98 -10.58
C ALA A 19 1.89 -1.47 -10.40
N GLU A 20 2.08 -0.16 -10.57
CA GLU A 20 3.30 0.52 -10.12
C GLU A 20 2.98 1.20 -8.78
N ILE A 21 3.67 0.79 -7.72
CA ILE A 21 3.50 1.31 -6.35
C ILE A 21 4.79 2.02 -5.96
N ILE A 22 4.70 3.32 -5.73
CA ILE A 22 5.83 4.16 -5.34
C ILE A 22 5.77 4.38 -3.85
N ILE A 23 6.87 4.08 -3.15
CA ILE A 23 7.03 4.23 -1.69
C ILE A 23 8.33 4.98 -1.47
N GLU A 24 8.31 6.13 -0.80
CA GLU A 24 9.51 6.96 -0.55
C GLU A 24 10.40 7.15 -1.80
N GLU A 25 9.76 7.49 -2.93
CA GLU A 25 10.39 7.71 -4.24
C GLU A 25 10.87 6.44 -4.98
N GLU A 26 10.87 5.28 -4.33
CA GLU A 26 11.20 4.00 -4.96
C GLU A 26 9.99 3.39 -5.68
N SER A 27 10.16 3.07 -6.96
CA SER A 27 9.10 2.49 -7.80
C SER A 27 9.15 0.96 -7.76
N ASN A 28 8.02 0.35 -7.38
CA ASN A 28 7.86 -1.09 -7.26
C ASN A 28 6.78 -1.58 -8.22
N MET A 29 7.14 -2.49 -9.14
CA MET A 29 6.20 -3.13 -10.05
C MET A 29 5.64 -4.40 -9.40
N VAL A 30 4.34 -4.43 -9.12
CA VAL A 30 3.67 -5.53 -8.40
C VAL A 30 2.65 -6.19 -9.32
N GLN A 31 2.84 -7.49 -9.57
CA GLN A 31 2.05 -8.31 -10.47
C GLN A 31 0.97 -9.10 -9.73
N MET A 32 -0.01 -9.62 -10.50
CA MET A 32 -1.01 -10.56 -10.00
C MET A 32 -0.41 -11.63 -9.08
N GLY A 33 -1.05 -11.84 -7.93
CA GLY A 33 -0.65 -12.81 -6.91
C GLY A 33 0.44 -12.30 -5.96
N GLN A 34 1.10 -11.19 -6.29
CA GLN A 34 2.09 -10.57 -5.40
C GLN A 34 1.43 -9.63 -4.38
N VAL A 35 2.17 -9.43 -3.30
CA VAL A 35 1.82 -8.52 -2.22
C VAL A 35 2.98 -7.55 -1.97
N ILE A 36 2.64 -6.34 -1.54
CA ILE A 36 3.60 -5.37 -1.01
C ILE A 36 3.01 -4.72 0.24
N ILE A 37 3.88 -4.38 1.19
CA ILE A 37 3.50 -3.61 2.38
C ILE A 37 4.01 -2.18 2.19
N ILE A 38 3.12 -1.20 2.32
CA ILE A 38 3.46 0.21 2.47
C ILE A 38 3.59 0.48 3.98
N PRO A 39 4.79 0.86 4.46
CA PRO A 39 4.98 1.16 5.87
C PRO A 39 4.15 2.35 6.35
N ALA A 40 3.76 2.34 7.61
CA ALA A 40 3.15 3.48 8.27
C ALA A 40 4.01 4.74 8.10
N HIS A 41 3.32 5.86 7.91
CA HIS A 41 3.86 7.20 7.66
C HIS A 41 4.68 7.36 6.38
N ALA A 42 4.92 6.29 5.62
CA ALA A 42 5.56 6.40 4.32
C ALA A 42 4.67 7.17 3.34
N LYS A 43 5.29 7.96 2.47
CA LYS A 43 4.61 8.56 1.32
C LYS A 43 4.43 7.51 0.24
N ASP A 44 3.19 7.32 -0.17
CA ASP A 44 2.82 6.37 -1.20
C ASP A 44 2.10 7.01 -2.39
N ARG A 45 2.24 6.36 -3.55
CA ARG A 45 1.45 6.63 -4.74
C ARG A 45 1.29 5.37 -5.56
N ILE A 46 0.04 5.02 -5.87
CA ILE A 46 -0.30 3.91 -6.74
C ILE A 46 -0.62 4.47 -8.12
N LYS A 47 0.05 3.96 -9.16
CA LYS A 47 -0.18 4.33 -10.55
C LYS A 47 -0.80 3.16 -11.31
N ALA A 48 -1.88 3.49 -12.03
CA ALA A 48 -2.53 2.59 -12.97
C ALA A 48 -2.01 2.82 -14.38
N ASN A 49 -0.79 2.35 -14.65
CA ASN A 49 -0.23 2.37 -16.02
C ASN A 49 -1.02 1.43 -16.96
N SER A 50 -1.73 0.45 -16.39
CA SER A 50 -2.69 -0.42 -17.07
C SER A 50 -3.87 -0.72 -16.15
N LYS A 51 -4.96 -1.31 -16.66
CA LYS A 51 -6.07 -1.75 -15.81
C LYS A 51 -5.61 -2.88 -14.91
N PHE A 52 -5.83 -2.75 -13.61
CA PHE A 52 -5.54 -3.78 -12.62
C PHE A 52 -6.62 -3.77 -11.53
N LYS A 53 -6.70 -4.85 -10.75
CA LYS A 53 -7.53 -4.96 -9.55
C LYS A 53 -6.62 -5.22 -8.36
N MET A 54 -6.91 -4.57 -7.23
CA MET A 54 -6.17 -4.77 -5.99
C MET A 54 -7.10 -4.86 -4.79
N LEU A 55 -6.63 -5.53 -3.73
CA LEU A 55 -7.17 -5.47 -2.38
C LEU A 55 -6.18 -4.68 -1.51
N SER A 56 -6.68 -3.69 -0.77
CA SER A 56 -5.90 -2.90 0.18
C SER A 56 -6.42 -3.16 1.59
N THR A 57 -5.54 -3.60 2.48
CA THR A 57 -5.85 -3.91 3.88
C THR A 57 -5.03 -2.99 4.79
N ILE A 58 -5.70 -2.24 5.65
CA ILE A 58 -5.04 -1.38 6.64
C ILE A 58 -4.83 -2.20 7.92
N ILE A 59 -3.59 -2.26 8.40
CA ILE A 59 -3.19 -3.03 9.58
C ILE A 59 -3.03 -2.05 10.75
N LYS A 60 -3.95 -2.09 11.71
CA LYS A 60 -3.88 -1.27 12.93
C LYS A 60 -3.50 -2.13 14.13
N SER A 61 -2.71 -1.57 15.05
CA SER A 61 -2.52 -2.21 16.35
C SER A 61 -3.84 -2.10 17.14
N GLY A 62 -4.28 -3.18 17.77
CA GLY A 62 -5.49 -3.20 18.59
C GLY A 62 -5.28 -2.72 20.03
N TYR A 63 -4.08 -2.19 20.35
CA TYR A 63 -3.65 -1.90 21.71
C TYR A 63 -3.70 -0.39 22.04
N GLU A 64 -4.17 0.45 21.13
CA GLU A 64 -4.16 1.92 21.27
C GLU A 64 -5.07 2.43 22.39
N ASP A 65 -6.07 1.64 22.80
CA ASP A 65 -6.98 1.96 23.90
C ASP A 65 -6.58 1.34 25.25
N ILE A 66 -5.48 0.57 25.30
CA ILE A 66 -5.00 -0.04 26.55
C ILE A 66 -4.02 0.92 27.20
N SER A 67 -4.53 1.72 28.14
CA SER A 67 -3.70 2.44 29.11
C SER A 67 -3.14 1.42 30.11
N LEU A 68 -1.81 1.23 30.11
CA LEU A 68 -1.08 0.51 31.17
C LEU A 68 -1.04 1.33 32.45
#